data_AF-A0A7X7PZN4-F1
#
_entry.id   AF-A0A7X7PZN4-F1
#
_cell.length_a   1.000
_cell.length_b   1.000
_cell.length_c   1.000
_cell.angle_alpha   90.00
_cell.angle_beta   90.00
_cell.angle_gamma   90.00
#
_symmetry.space_group_name_H-M   'P 1'
#
loop_
_entity.id
_entity.type
_entity.pdbx_description
1 polymer ?
#
loop_
_entity_poly.entity_id
_entity_poly.type
_entity_poly.pdbx_seq_one_letter_code
_entity_poly.pdbx_strand_id
1 'polypeptide(L)'
;MRYRPPQPKGSKFITPEGAERLKSELDHLWRVLRPQVTQAVQEAAAQGDRSENAEYIYGKRQLREIDRRVRFLRQRLDGMVVVDKPPSDPSRVFFGAWVKL
;
A
#
# COMPACT_ATOMS: atom_id res chain seq x y z
N MET A 1 -19.83 22.85 7.27
CA MET A 1 -18.94 22.09 6.35
C MET A 1 -17.50 22.22 6.85
N ARG A 2 -16.83 21.13 7.22
CA ARG A 2 -15.41 21.16 7.61
C ARG A 2 -14.54 21.04 6.35
N TYR A 3 -14.13 22.17 5.80
CA TYR A 3 -13.14 22.19 4.72
C TYR A 3 -11.80 21.67 5.28
N ARG A 4 -11.32 20.54 4.74
CA ARG A 4 -9.97 20.05 5.01
C ARG A 4 -9.13 20.39 3.77
N PRO A 5 -8.11 21.25 3.87
CA PRO A 5 -7.27 21.56 2.73
C PRO A 5 -6.61 20.27 2.21
N PRO A 6 -6.38 20.16 0.89
CA PRO A 6 -5.69 19.02 0.32
C PRO A 6 -4.29 18.94 0.95
N GLN A 7 -3.90 17.73 1.37
CA GLN A 7 -2.56 17.50 1.90
C GLN A 7 -1.52 17.85 0.82
N PRO A 8 -0.42 18.55 1.16
CA PRO A 8 0.63 18.85 0.21
C PRO A 8 1.16 17.54 -0.38
N LYS A 9 1.39 17.52 -1.70
CA LYS A 9 1.96 16.35 -2.36
C LYS A 9 3.31 16.05 -1.71
N GLY A 10 3.46 14.83 -1.16
CA GLY A 10 4.71 14.40 -0.57
C GLY A 10 5.89 14.48 -1.55
N SER A 11 7.11 14.45 -1.03
CA SER A 11 8.33 14.48 -1.82
C SER A 11 8.28 13.44 -2.94
N LYS A 12 8.58 13.87 -4.17
CA LYS A 12 8.58 13.01 -5.37
C LYS A 12 9.79 12.08 -5.45
N PHE A 13 10.62 12.02 -4.42
CA PHE A 13 11.89 11.31 -4.44
C PHE A 13 11.82 10.08 -3.54
N ILE A 14 12.39 8.98 -4.02
CA ILE A 14 12.51 7.73 -3.28
C ILE A 14 13.89 7.11 -3.55
N THR A 15 14.46 6.44 -2.56
CA THR A 15 15.69 5.66 -2.75
C THR A 15 15.40 4.37 -3.54
N PRO A 16 16.38 3.80 -4.26
CA PRO A 16 16.21 2.53 -4.95
C PRO A 16 15.70 1.42 -4.02
N GLU A 17 16.29 1.29 -2.83
CA GLU A 17 15.87 0.31 -1.82
C GLU A 17 14.41 0.53 -1.37
N GLY A 18 14.00 1.80 -1.16
CA GLY A 18 12.63 2.12 -0.80
C GLY A 18 11.64 1.78 -1.91
N ALA A 19 12.01 2.04 -3.18
CA ALA A 19 11.19 1.71 -4.33
C ALA A 19 11.04 0.19 -4.51
N GLU A 20 12.12 -0.57 -4.32
CA GLU A 20 12.09 -2.03 -4.35
C GLU A 20 11.20 -2.61 -3.25
N ARG A 21 11.28 -2.10 -2.02
CA ARG A 21 10.40 -2.54 -0.92
C ARG A 21 8.93 -2.31 -1.23
N LEU A 22 8.59 -1.14 -1.79
CA LEU A 22 7.21 -0.85 -2.18
C LEU A 22 6.73 -1.71 -3.36
N LYS A 23 7.61 -2.02 -4.33
CA LYS A 23 7.31 -2.95 -5.43
C LYS A 23 7.10 -4.38 -4.92
N SER A 24 7.96 -4.86 -4.03
CA SER A 24 7.82 -6.17 -3.39
C SER A 24 6.53 -6.29 -2.59
N GLU A 25 6.17 -5.24 -1.84
CA GLU A 25 4.88 -5.17 -1.14
C GLU A 25 3.71 -5.23 -2.12
N LEU A 26 3.75 -4.44 -3.20
CA LEU A 26 2.73 -4.44 -4.25
C LEU A 26 2.56 -5.84 -4.87
N ASP A 27 3.67 -6.48 -5.24
CA ASP A 27 3.67 -7.80 -5.86
C ASP A 27 3.12 -8.86 -4.91
N HIS A 28 3.50 -8.81 -3.63
CA HIS A 28 2.96 -9.73 -2.62
C HIS A 28 1.44 -9.55 -2.44
N LEU A 29 0.98 -8.30 -2.32
CA LEU A 29 -0.44 -7.99 -2.20
C LEU A 29 -1.24 -8.48 -3.41
N TRP A 30 -0.71 -8.29 -4.61
CA TRP A 30 -1.41 -8.61 -5.86
C TRP A 30 -1.36 -10.10 -6.21
N ARG A 31 -0.20 -10.75 -6.07
CA ARG A 31 0.03 -12.13 -6.52
C ARG A 31 -0.26 -13.18 -5.45
N VAL A 32 -0.18 -12.81 -4.18
CA VAL A 32 -0.30 -13.77 -3.07
C VAL A 32 -1.57 -13.51 -2.27
N LEU A 33 -1.66 -12.36 -1.60
CA LEU A 33 -2.75 -12.07 -0.67
C LEU A 33 -4.10 -11.93 -1.37
N ARG A 34 -4.19 -11.17 -2.46
CA ARG A 34 -5.47 -10.93 -3.14
C ARG A 34 -6.13 -12.23 -3.65
N PRO A 35 -5.41 -13.16 -4.33
CA PRO A 35 -5.97 -14.46 -4.69
C PRO A 35 -6.38 -15.31 -3.48
N GLN A 36 -5.56 -15.37 -2.43
CA GLN A 36 -5.86 -16.13 -1.21
C GLN A 36 -7.14 -15.67 -0.53
N VAL A 37 -7.29 -14.35 -0.32
CA VAL A 37 -8.50 -13.79 0.29
C VAL A 37 -9.71 -13.97 -0.63
N THR A 38 -9.53 -13.89 -1.95
CA THR A 38 -10.62 -14.15 -2.91
C THR A 38 -11.14 -15.57 -2.78
N GLN A 39 -10.22 -16.55 -2.72
CA GLN A 39 -10.56 -17.95 -2.55
C GLN A 39 -11.29 -18.20 -1.21
N ALA A 40 -10.77 -17.65 -0.10
CA ALA A 40 -11.40 -17.74 1.21
C ALA A 40 -12.83 -17.12 1.22
N VAL A 41 -13.03 -15.99 0.54
CA VAL A 41 -14.35 -15.36 0.39
C VAL A 41 -15.29 -16.24 -0.43
N GLN A 42 -14.80 -16.91 -1.47
CA GLN A 42 -15.60 -17.83 -2.28
C GLN A 42 -16.03 -19.06 -1.48
N GLU A 43 -15.12 -19.63 -0.69
CA GLU A 43 -15.40 -20.76 0.20
C GLU A 43 -16.43 -20.38 1.27
N ALA A 44 -16.23 -19.23 1.93
CA ALA A 44 -17.20 -18.70 2.90
C ALA A 44 -18.57 -18.44 2.26
N ALA A 45 -18.60 -17.97 1.00
CA ALA A 45 -19.84 -17.76 0.27
C ALA A 45 -20.55 -19.06 -0.13
N ALA A 46 -19.86 -20.21 -0.11
CA ALA A 46 -20.44 -21.53 -0.38
C ALA A 46 -20.93 -22.24 0.90
N GLN A 47 -20.42 -21.86 2.07
CA GLN A 47 -20.76 -22.48 3.36
C GLN A 47 -22.06 -21.99 4.01
N GLY A 48 -22.69 -20.92 3.51
CA GLY A 48 -23.96 -20.46 4.09
C GLY A 48 -24.43 -19.09 3.64
N ASP A 49 -25.34 -18.50 4.41
CA ASP A 49 -25.88 -17.17 4.14
C ASP A 49 -24.78 -16.10 4.26
N ARG A 50 -24.58 -15.36 3.17
CA ARG A 50 -23.57 -14.31 3.03
C ARG A 50 -23.80 -13.13 3.99
N SER A 51 -25.02 -12.98 4.51
CA SER A 51 -25.37 -11.88 5.40
C SER A 51 -25.02 -12.16 6.87
N GLU A 52 -24.91 -13.43 7.27
CA GLU A 52 -24.59 -13.83 8.64
C GLU A 52 -23.18 -14.43 8.79
N ASN A 53 -22.57 -14.88 7.69
CA ASN A 53 -21.24 -15.47 7.70
C ASN A 53 -20.14 -14.42 7.99
N ALA A 54 -19.55 -14.50 9.18
CA ALA A 54 -18.48 -13.62 9.64
C ALA A 54 -17.20 -13.70 8.77
N GLU A 55 -16.81 -14.89 8.32
CA GLU A 55 -15.67 -15.09 7.40
C GLU A 55 -15.90 -14.34 6.08
N TYR A 56 -17.12 -14.42 5.53
CA TYR A 56 -17.45 -13.73 4.28
C TYR A 56 -17.39 -12.20 4.45
N ILE A 57 -18.00 -11.66 5.51
CA ILE A 57 -17.98 -10.22 5.81
C ILE A 57 -16.54 -9.74 6.00
N TYR A 58 -15.74 -10.48 6.76
CA TYR A 58 -14.33 -10.16 7.03
C TYR A 58 -13.49 -10.21 5.75
N GLY A 59 -13.60 -11.27 4.96
CA GLY A 59 -12.86 -11.41 3.71
C GLY A 59 -13.21 -10.33 2.69
N LYS A 60 -14.48 -9.92 2.60
CA LYS A 60 -14.90 -8.76 1.77
C LYS A 60 -14.30 -7.44 2.27
N ARG A 61 -14.14 -7.25 3.59
CA ARG A 61 -13.44 -6.09 4.16
C ARG A 61 -11.95 -6.14 3.81
N GLN A 62 -11.29 -7.27 3.98
CA GLN A 62 -9.88 -7.44 3.64
C GLN A 62 -9.60 -7.20 2.15
N LEU A 63 -10.43 -7.71 1.24
CA LEU A 63 -10.26 -7.43 -0.20
C LEU A 63 -10.29 -5.93 -0.50
N ARG A 64 -11.20 -5.18 0.14
CA ARG A 64 -11.27 -3.72 -0.03
C ARG A 64 -10.02 -3.01 0.51
N GLU A 65 -9.46 -3.50 1.62
CA GLU A 65 -8.22 -2.96 2.19
C GLU A 65 -7.01 -3.24 1.29
N ILE A 66 -6.89 -4.46 0.77
CA ILE A 66 -5.85 -4.86 -0.19
C ILE A 66 -5.95 -4.01 -1.45
N ASP A 67 -7.13 -3.92 -2.08
CA ASP A 67 -7.32 -3.14 -3.31
C ASP A 67 -7.00 -1.64 -3.09
N ARG A 68 -7.38 -1.10 -1.92
CA ARG A 68 -7.03 0.28 -1.53
C ARG A 68 -5.52 0.47 -1.40
N ARG A 69 -4.82 -0.47 -0.76
CA ARG A 69 -3.37 -0.41 -0.58
C ARG A 69 -2.64 -0.55 -1.92
N VAL A 70 -3.05 -1.49 -2.76
CA VAL A 70 -2.51 -1.69 -4.12
C VAL A 70 -2.66 -0.41 -4.94
N ARG A 71 -3.85 0.21 -4.94
CA ARG A 71 -4.07 1.48 -5.66
C ARG A 71 -3.16 2.59 -5.14
N PHE A 72 -3.01 2.71 -3.82
CA PHE A 72 -2.13 3.69 -3.21
C PHE A 72 -0.66 3.47 -3.61
N LEU A 73 -0.18 2.23 -3.55
CA LEU A 73 1.20 1.88 -3.92
C LEU A 73 1.48 2.15 -5.39
N ARG A 74 0.56 1.78 -6.31
CA ARG A 74 0.70 2.09 -7.75
C ARG A 74 0.79 3.59 -7.99
N GLN A 75 -0.16 4.36 -7.46
CA GLN A 75 -0.16 5.83 -7.62
C GLN A 75 1.09 6.48 -7.03
N ARG A 76 1.60 5.94 -5.92
CA ARG A 76 2.81 6.43 -5.27
C ARG A 76 4.05 6.12 -6.10
N LEU A 77 4.17 4.91 -6.63
CA LEU A 77 5.30 4.49 -7.48
C LEU A 77 5.30 5.22 -8.82
N ASP A 78 4.14 5.40 -9.47
CA ASP A 78 4.04 6.11 -10.76
C ASP A 78 4.45 7.59 -10.66
N GLY A 79 4.23 8.22 -9.48
CA GLY A 79 4.56 9.62 -9.24
C GLY A 79 5.97 9.88 -8.69
N MET A 80 6.78 8.82 -8.49
CA MET A 80 8.08 8.90 -7.83
C MET A 80 9.26 8.81 -8.80
N VAL A 81 10.26 9.65 -8.55
CA VAL A 81 11.58 9.62 -9.19
C VAL A 81 12.53 8.90 -8.24
N VAL A 82 13.12 7.81 -8.72
CA VAL A 82 14.15 7.08 -7.97
C VAL A 82 15.45 7.89 -8.02
N VAL A 83 16.00 8.25 -6.86
CA VAL A 83 17.26 9.00 -6.74
C VAL A 83 18.31 8.08 -6.13
N ASP A 84 19.34 7.76 -6.90
CA ASP A 84 20.44 6.86 -6.55
C ASP A 84 21.67 7.57 -5.98
N LYS A 85 21.78 8.89 -6.15
CA LYS A 85 22.91 9.69 -5.66
C LYS A 85 22.63 10.33 -4.30
N PRO A 86 23.54 10.21 -3.31
CA PRO A 86 23.43 10.98 -2.08
C PRO A 86 23.53 12.48 -2.40
N PRO A 87 22.70 13.34 -1.78
CA PRO A 87 22.84 14.79 -1.94
C PRO A 87 24.20 15.23 -1.38
N SER A 88 24.87 16.12 -2.09
CA SER A 88 26.21 16.63 -1.75
C SER A 88 26.25 17.53 -0.50
N ASP A 89 25.13 17.67 0.23
CA ASP A 89 24.93 18.62 1.31
C ASP A 89 24.39 17.91 2.58
N PRO A 90 25.23 17.71 3.61
CA PRO A 90 24.87 17.00 4.85
C PRO A 90 24.04 17.84 5.83
N SER A 91 23.76 19.11 5.52
CA SER A 91 23.03 20.03 6.41
C SER A 91 21.50 19.96 6.31
N ARG A 92 20.98 19.17 5.36
CA ARG A 92 19.54 19.03 5.11
C ARG A 92 19.10 17.58 5.33
N VAL A 93 18.12 17.40 6.22
CA VAL A 93 17.44 16.11 6.40
C VAL A 93 16.63 15.82 5.13
N PHE A 94 17.14 14.92 4.30
CA PHE A 94 16.44 14.43 3.11
C PHE A 94 15.81 13.06 3.36
N PHE A 95 14.82 12.73 2.53
CA PHE A 95 14.06 11.48 2.57
C PHE A 95 15.02 10.27 2.50
N GLY A 96 15.16 9.53 3.60
CA GLY A 96 16.15 8.46 3.76
C GLY A 96 16.89 8.45 5.12
N ALA A 97 16.70 9.48 5.96
CA ALA A 97 17.24 9.48 7.32
C ALA A 97 16.51 8.46 8.21
N TRP A 98 17.27 7.50 8.75
CA TRP A 98 16.79 6.60 9.80
C TRP A 98 16.79 7.36 11.13
N VAL A 99 15.61 7.65 11.65
CA VAL A 99 15.46 8.16 13.03
C VAL A 99 15.40 6.94 13.95
N LYS A 100 16.49 6.71 14.70
CA LYS A 100 16.41 5.89 15.92
C LYS A 100 15.92 6.80 17.05
N LEU A 101 14.84 6.38 17.71
CA LEU A 101 14.42 6.90 19.02
C LEU A 101 15.48 6.54 20.08
#